data_AF-A0A4P6G562-F1
#
_entry.id   AF-A0A4P6G562-F1
#
_cell.length_a   1.000
_cell.length_b   1.000
_cell.length_c   1.000
_cell.angle_alpha   90.00
_cell.angle_beta   90.00
_cell.angle_gamma   90.00
#
_symmetry.space_group_name_H-M   'P 1'
#
loop_
_entity.id
_entity.type
_entity.pdbx_description
1 polymer ?
#
loop_
_entity_poly.entity_id
_entity_poly.type
_entity_poly.pdbx_seq_one_letter_code
_entity_poly.pdbx_strand_id
1 'polypeptide(L)'
;MSGRMAWNAQAYEREGESPILRDDPIMSDYEREVFGLLVRRGDVEGIQFRVAHCIGLALDAIGGVDTPLGRELHRLSGDFGNAQTMEQLNAPLIALKDYLKDIQ
;
A
#
# COMPACT_ATOMS: atom_id res chain seq x y z
N MET A 1 -47.82 -19.42 -11.30
CA MET A 1 -47.47 -18.17 -10.58
C MET A 1 -46.45 -18.57 -9.52
N SER A 2 -45.13 -18.52 -9.74
CA SER A 2 -44.23 -17.34 -9.86
C SER A 2 -44.41 -16.38 -8.68
N GLY A 3 -43.41 -15.99 -7.87
CA GLY A 3 -41.96 -16.19 -7.87
C GLY A 3 -41.41 -15.78 -6.49
N ARG A 4 -40.38 -16.46 -5.99
CA ARG A 4 -38.95 -16.07 -6.01
C ARG A 4 -38.53 -15.04 -4.96
N MET A 5 -37.76 -15.55 -4.00
CA MET A 5 -36.64 -14.95 -3.26
C MET A 5 -36.42 -13.45 -3.45
N ALA A 6 -36.69 -12.67 -2.41
CA ALA A 6 -36.16 -11.33 -2.26
C ALA A 6 -34.70 -11.42 -1.78
N TRP A 7 -33.80 -11.62 -2.73
CA TRP A 7 -32.43 -11.15 -2.61
C TRP A 7 -32.49 -9.62 -2.74
N ASN A 8 -32.31 -8.90 -1.63
CA ASN A 8 -32.07 -7.46 -1.71
C ASN A 8 -30.62 -7.25 -2.14
N ALA A 9 -30.41 -7.27 -3.46
CA ALA A 9 -29.23 -6.75 -4.12
C ALA A 9 -29.34 -5.21 -4.18
N GLN A 10 -28.84 -4.54 -3.14
CA GLN A 10 -28.48 -3.11 -3.14
C GLN A 10 -27.24 -3.04 -2.24
N ALA A 11 -26.03 -2.84 -2.75
CA ALA A 11 -25.65 -1.72 -3.57
C ALA A 11 -24.55 -2.07 -4.58
N TYR A 12 -24.56 -1.27 -5.63
CA TYR A 12 -23.53 -1.12 -6.64
C TYR A 12 -22.25 -0.57 -5.96
N GLU A 13 -21.40 -1.43 -5.40
CA GLU A 13 -20.08 -1.01 -4.90
C GLU A 13 -19.11 -1.00 -6.07
N ARG A 14 -18.48 0.16 -6.30
CA ARG A 14 -17.54 0.41 -7.39
C ARG A 14 -16.42 -0.64 -7.39
N GLU A 15 -15.96 -0.97 -8.59
CA GLU A 15 -14.70 -1.70 -8.83
C GLU A 15 -13.59 -1.19 -7.87
N GLY A 16 -13.15 -2.06 -6.95
CA GLY A 16 -11.92 -1.86 -6.18
C GLY A 16 -11.99 -2.07 -4.67
N GLU A 17 -13.14 -1.88 -4.01
CA GLU A 17 -13.17 -1.84 -2.54
C GLU A 17 -14.23 -2.77 -1.97
N SER A 18 -13.87 -4.06 -1.80
CA SER A 18 -14.61 -4.96 -0.93
C SER A 18 -13.98 -4.92 0.47
N PRO A 19 -14.67 -4.39 1.49
CA PRO A 19 -14.17 -4.35 2.88
C PRO A 19 -13.85 -5.74 3.43
N ILE A 20 -14.55 -6.78 2.95
CA ILE A 20 -14.34 -8.17 3.34
C ILE A 20 -12.99 -8.71 2.85
N LEU A 21 -12.54 -8.29 1.65
CA LEU A 21 -11.26 -8.69 1.07
C LEU A 21 -10.08 -7.93 1.69
N ARG A 22 -10.30 -6.69 2.13
CA ARG A 22 -9.25 -5.81 2.69
C ARG A 22 -8.60 -6.37 3.95
N ASP A 23 -9.37 -7.05 4.79
CA ASP A 23 -8.91 -7.59 6.09
C ASP A 23 -8.82 -9.13 6.10
N ASP A 24 -9.01 -9.80 4.97
CA ASP A 24 -8.88 -11.25 4.87
C ASP A 24 -7.41 -11.67 4.94
N PRO A 25 -7.00 -12.56 5.87
CA PRO A 25 -5.63 -13.07 5.94
C PRO A 25 -5.11 -13.68 4.63
N ILE A 26 -5.98 -14.30 3.82
CA ILE A 26 -5.66 -14.88 2.51
C ILE A 26 -5.31 -13.79 1.51
N MET A 27 -6.02 -12.66 1.53
CA MET A 27 -5.70 -11.52 0.66
C MET A 27 -4.34 -10.92 1.03
N SER A 28 -4.06 -10.77 2.34
CA SER A 28 -2.75 -10.33 2.83
C SER A 28 -1.61 -11.29 2.42
N ASP A 29 -1.84 -12.60 2.49
CA ASP A 29 -0.87 -13.60 2.05
C ASP A 29 -0.61 -13.55 0.54
N TYR A 30 -1.66 -13.40 -0.27
CA TYR A 30 -1.53 -13.21 -1.71
C TYR A 30 -0.77 -11.93 -2.06
N GLU A 31 -1.11 -10.80 -1.42
CA GLU A 31 -0.40 -9.54 -1.66
C GLU A 31 1.08 -9.62 -1.27
N ARG A 32 1.39 -10.32 -0.18
CA ARG A 32 2.77 -10.61 0.23
C ARG A 32 3.49 -11.48 -0.79
N GLU A 33 2.81 -12.47 -1.37
CA GLU A 33 3.38 -13.33 -2.42
C GLU A 33 3.65 -12.55 -3.71
N VAL A 34 2.72 -11.72 -4.15
CA VAL A 34 2.88 -10.83 -5.30
C VAL A 34 4.03 -9.86 -5.08
N PHE A 35 4.12 -9.21 -3.92
CA PHE A 35 5.25 -8.35 -3.58
C PHE A 35 6.57 -9.14 -3.58
N GLY A 36 6.56 -10.36 -3.03
CA GLY A 36 7.70 -11.26 -3.06
C GLY A 36 8.17 -11.62 -4.47
N LEU A 37 7.25 -11.71 -5.46
CA LEU A 37 7.62 -11.91 -6.86
C LEU A 37 8.36 -10.70 -7.44
N LEU A 38 7.93 -9.48 -7.12
CA LEU A 38 8.61 -8.25 -7.55
C LEU A 38 10.04 -8.22 -7.00
N VAL A 39 10.22 -8.54 -5.71
CA VAL A 39 11.53 -8.63 -5.06
C VAL A 39 12.41 -9.69 -5.70
N ARG A 40 11.90 -10.90 -5.97
CA ARG A 40 12.67 -11.98 -6.61
C ARG A 40 13.08 -11.67 -8.04
N ARG A 41 12.29 -10.88 -8.76
CA ARG A 41 12.59 -10.43 -10.13
C ARG A 41 13.49 -9.21 -10.18
N GLY A 42 13.73 -8.54 -9.04
CA GLY A 42 14.44 -7.27 -9.00
C GLY A 42 13.65 -6.14 -9.70
N ASP A 43 12.32 -6.24 -9.70
CA ASP A 43 11.43 -5.25 -10.33
C ASP A 43 11.32 -4.00 -9.44
N VAL A 44 12.30 -3.11 -9.57
CA VAL A 44 12.43 -1.89 -8.77
C VAL A 44 11.22 -0.98 -8.94
N GLU A 45 10.74 -0.80 -10.17
CA GLU A 45 9.59 0.06 -10.46
C GLU A 45 8.31 -0.51 -9.84
N GLY A 46 8.07 -1.82 -9.97
CA GLY A 46 6.93 -2.47 -9.33
C GLY A 46 6.96 -2.39 -7.80
N ILE A 47 8.16 -2.54 -7.21
CA ILE A 47 8.35 -2.38 -5.76
C ILE A 47 8.05 -0.93 -5.34
N GLN A 48 8.59 0.05 -6.05
CA GLN A 48 8.38 1.47 -5.79
C GLN A 48 6.90 1.84 -5.89
N PHE A 49 6.21 1.37 -6.92
CA PHE A 49 4.78 1.58 -7.09
C PHE A 49 3.99 1.06 -5.89
N ARG A 50 4.25 -0.18 -5.44
CA ARG A 50 3.52 -0.78 -4.33
C ARG A 50 3.81 -0.07 -3.00
N VAL A 51 5.06 0.31 -2.75
CA VAL A 51 5.44 1.05 -1.55
C VAL A 51 4.84 2.47 -1.56
N ALA A 52 4.87 3.17 -2.70
CA ALA A 52 4.27 4.50 -2.84
C ALA A 52 2.77 4.49 -2.55
N HIS A 53 2.04 3.44 -2.98
CA HIS A 53 0.64 3.26 -2.64
C HIS A 53 0.42 3.17 -1.12
N CYS A 54 1.20 2.33 -0.41
CA CYS A 54 1.11 2.21 1.04
C CYS A 54 1.48 3.52 1.77
N ILE A 55 2.48 4.25 1.26
CA ILE A 55 2.87 5.55 1.81
C ILE A 55 1.76 6.59 1.62
N GLY A 56 1.04 6.57 0.49
CA GLY A 56 -0.13 7.43 0.26
C GLY A 56 -1.20 7.23 1.34
N LEU A 57 -1.53 5.96 1.65
CA LEU A 57 -2.47 5.64 2.72
C LEU A 57 -1.97 6.10 4.10
N ALA A 58 -0.69 5.94 4.39
CA ALA A 58 -0.09 6.41 5.63
C ALA A 58 -0.08 7.94 5.73
N LEU A 59 0.22 8.64 4.63
CA LEU A 59 0.15 10.10 4.54
C LEU A 59 -1.25 10.60 4.85
N ASP A 60 -2.28 10.01 4.24
CA ASP A 60 -3.67 10.37 4.50
C ASP A 60 -4.04 10.16 5.98
N ALA A 61 -3.57 9.06 6.59
CA ALA A 61 -3.83 8.74 8.00
C ALA A 61 -3.19 9.75 8.97
N ILE A 62 -2.06 10.36 8.62
CA ILE A 62 -1.35 11.35 9.46
C ILE A 62 -1.68 12.81 9.10
N GLY A 63 -2.75 13.04 8.34
CA GLY A 63 -3.25 14.37 8.00
C GLY A 63 -2.63 15.00 6.74
N GLY A 64 -1.96 14.21 5.91
CA GLY A 64 -1.40 14.62 4.63
C GLY A 64 -0.05 15.32 4.73
N VAL A 65 0.48 15.72 3.57
CA VAL A 65 1.83 16.30 3.41
C VAL A 65 2.01 17.65 4.12
N ASP A 66 0.94 18.33 4.50
CA ASP A 66 1.04 19.65 5.14
C ASP A 66 1.37 19.56 6.64
N THR A 67 1.29 18.37 7.25
CA THR A 67 1.72 18.17 8.64
C THR A 67 3.24 18.02 8.71
N PRO A 68 3.89 18.35 9.86
CA PRO A 68 5.32 18.09 10.03
C PRO A 68 5.69 16.62 9.78
N LEU A 69 4.82 15.69 10.20
CA LEU A 69 5.02 14.26 9.99
C LEU A 69 4.87 13.89 8.51
N GLY A 70 3.82 14.39 7.85
CA GLY A 70 3.57 14.14 6.44
C GLY A 70 4.67 14.67 5.53
N ARG A 71 5.25 15.83 5.82
CA ARG A 71 6.41 16.35 5.06
C ARG A 71 7.61 15.42 5.12
N GLU A 72 7.93 14.91 6.31
CA GLU A 72 9.07 14.03 6.47
C GLU A 72 8.82 12.67 5.81
N LEU A 73 7.62 12.11 5.95
CA LEU A 73 7.23 10.89 5.24
C LEU A 73 7.31 11.06 3.72
N HIS A 74 6.82 12.18 3.19
CA HIS A 74 6.88 12.48 1.76
C HIS A 74 8.33 12.64 1.27
N ARG A 75 9.20 13.29 2.05
CA ARG A 75 10.63 13.41 1.75
C ARG A 75 11.31 12.04 1.66
N LEU A 76 11.11 11.19 2.67
CA LEU A 76 11.65 9.82 2.70
C LEU A 76 11.11 8.95 1.57
N SER A 77 9.83 9.13 1.22
CA SER A 77 9.22 8.47 0.05
C SER A 77 9.89 8.89 -1.26
N GLY A 78 10.25 10.17 -1.39
CA GLY A 78 11.01 10.68 -2.53
C GLY A 78 12.39 10.03 -2.64
N ASP A 79 13.11 9.93 -1.52
CA ASP A 79 14.42 9.27 -1.47
C ASP A 79 14.31 7.79 -1.91
N PHE A 80 13.26 7.08 -1.50
CA PHE A 80 12.99 5.70 -1.92
C PHE A 80 12.63 5.59 -3.41
N GLY A 81 11.80 6.50 -3.93
CA GLY A 81 11.41 6.56 -5.34
C GLY A 81 12.56 6.91 -6.29
N ASN A 82 13.63 7.54 -5.78
CA ASN A 82 14.81 7.87 -6.58
C ASN A 82 15.79 6.70 -6.75
N ALA A 83 15.66 5.62 -5.99
CA ALA A 83 16.51 4.44 -6.13
C ALA A 83 16.32 3.78 -7.52
N GLN A 84 17.42 3.39 -8.16
CA GLN A 84 17.41 2.80 -9.52
C GLN A 84 17.77 1.30 -9.51
N THR A 85 18.18 0.77 -8.36
CA THR A 85 18.66 -0.62 -8.21
C THR A 85 18.18 -1.20 -6.89
N MET A 86 18.15 -2.53 -6.80
CA MET A 86 17.77 -3.24 -5.57
C MET A 86 18.66 -2.88 -4.38
N GLU A 87 19.95 -2.71 -4.62
CA GLU A 87 20.93 -2.32 -3.60
C GLU A 87 20.66 -0.91 -3.06
N GLN A 88 20.28 0.03 -3.94
CA GLN A 88 19.94 1.39 -3.57
C GLN A 88 18.64 1.50 -2.78
N LEU A 89 17.75 0.49 -2.83
CA LEU A 89 16.52 0.49 -2.03
C LEU A 89 16.80 0.27 -0.53
N ASN A 90 17.91 -0.35 -0.15
CA ASN A 90 18.13 -0.80 1.23
C ASN A 90 18.16 0.36 2.24
N ALA A 91 18.97 1.39 1.99
CA ALA A 91 19.09 2.54 2.89
C ALA A 91 17.77 3.34 3.03
N PRO A 92 17.11 3.78 1.95
CA PRO A 92 15.84 4.51 2.07
C PRO A 92 14.71 3.65 2.63
N LEU A 93 14.70 2.33 2.39
CA LEU A 93 13.73 1.42 3.00
C LEU A 93 13.88 1.37 4.53
N ILE A 94 15.11 1.31 5.02
CA ILE A 94 15.40 1.33 6.47
C ILE A 94 14.91 2.66 7.06
N ALA A 95 15.23 3.78 6.42
CA ALA A 95 14.80 5.10 6.90
C ALA A 95 13.27 5.24 6.94
N LEU A 96 12.57 4.79 5.89
CA LEU A 96 11.10 4.77 5.86
C LEU A 96 10.51 3.90 6.98
N LYS A 97 11.03 2.68 7.14
CA LYS A 97 10.56 1.74 8.17
C LYS A 97 10.79 2.28 9.58
N ASP A 98 11.96 2.87 9.84
CA ASP A 98 12.30 3.39 11.16
C ASP A 98 11.43 4.62 11.47
N TYR A 99 11.24 5.53 10.51
CA TYR A 99 10.32 6.66 10.66
C TYR A 99 8.88 6.23 10.95
N LEU A 100 8.36 5.26 10.19
CA LEU A 100 7.00 4.75 10.39
C LEU A 100 6.81 4.07 11.76
N LYS A 101 7.87 3.46 12.31
CA LYS A 101 7.85 2.89 13.66
C LYS A 101 7.88 3.94 14.76
N ASP A 102 8.57 5.05 14.54
CA ASP A 102 8.67 6.11 15.54
C ASP A 102 7.36 6.89 15.71
N ILE A 103 6.44 6.81 14.73
CA ILE A 103 5.15 7.48 14.74
C ILE A 103 3.95 6.56 15.06
N GLN A 104 4.14 5.24 15.12
CA GLN A 104 3.13 4.23 15.50
C GLN A 104 3.28 3.84 16.96
#